data_AF-A0A1S1NI53-F1
#
_entry.id   AF-A0A1S1NI53-F1
#
_cell.length_a   1.000
_cell.length_b   1.000
_cell.length_c   1.000
_cell.angle_alpha   90.00
_cell.angle_beta   90.00
_cell.angle_gamma   90.00
#
_symmetry.space_group_name_H-M   'P 1'
#
loop_
_entity.id
_entity.type
_entity.pdbx_description
1 polymer ?
#
loop_
_entity_poly.entity_id
_entity_poly.type
_entity_poly.pdbx_seq_one_letter_code
_entity_poly.pdbx_strand_id
1 'polypeptide(L)'
;MSVLVVAVQTWGEVRRDVGANWLIYLSMPFVAAFVGWSTKIVALEMLYRPMEFKGIGRIGWQGLVPRRAGKVGSTTIDLLTENLLRPEELLDRFDTNETLNALHEPLTRAVDEMARELAEQIRPGLWDSLPAAARNAVQARVKAQAPRITQSMLNDMKADLGRYIDIKYLAVTTLVRNKAKLNNLMRGVSNDAMAFVRRSGIYFGLVIGSVQMVAWGLFHNPWIMPAFGFGVGFISDWIALTMLFRPLEPKRFLGIISLRGLLLAQRDKITRQYAKILADDLFAPRNLFDGVLNGPGSDKLFALVAKEIDATIDAQTGVATPLVALTVGTKRYRALKNTVVDMVLDRLPGTLLEAQDYARGVIDLEHVIADKMNQLTNEQYESIMRPIFKDDEPLMIAVGAILGGLVGEIQVQIIDHFAR
;
A
#
# COMPACT_ATOMS: atom_id res chain seq x y z
N MET A 1 48.62 4.52 -31.72
CA MET A 1 49.02 3.65 -30.61
C MET A 1 50.21 4.29 -29.92
N SER A 2 49.95 5.07 -28.88
CA SER A 2 50.99 5.62 -28.02
C SER A 2 50.90 4.85 -26.71
N VAL A 3 51.93 4.09 -26.39
CA VAL A 3 52.02 3.28 -25.19
C VAL A 3 52.02 4.22 -23.99
N LEU A 4 50.87 4.33 -23.30
CA LEU A 4 50.78 4.90 -21.96
C LEU A 4 51.54 3.94 -21.04
N VAL A 5 52.85 4.17 -20.88
CA VAL A 5 53.61 3.56 -19.80
C VAL A 5 53.00 4.09 -18.51
N VAL A 6 52.28 3.23 -17.80
CA VAL A 6 51.79 3.49 -16.45
C VAL A 6 53.03 3.65 -15.58
N ALA A 7 53.48 4.89 -15.39
CA ALA A 7 54.62 5.20 -14.54
C ALA A 7 54.18 5.02 -13.09
N VAL A 8 54.50 3.86 -12.52
CA VAL A 8 54.38 3.66 -11.07
C VAL A 8 55.41 4.56 -10.41
N GLN A 9 54.96 5.48 -9.56
CA GLN A 9 55.86 6.37 -8.83
C GLN A 9 56.76 5.58 -7.89
N THR A 10 58.02 6.00 -7.76
CA THR A 10 58.94 5.44 -6.77
C THR A 10 58.58 5.91 -5.37
N TRP A 11 58.94 5.13 -4.34
CA TRP A 11 58.60 5.45 -2.94
C TRP A 11 59.08 6.86 -2.48
N GLY A 12 60.19 7.34 -3.04
CA GLY A 12 60.70 8.68 -2.77
C GLY A 12 59.85 9.79 -3.37
N GLU A 13 59.26 9.57 -4.55
CA GLU A 13 58.37 10.49 -5.24
C GLU A 13 57.02 10.56 -4.52
N VAL A 14 56.44 9.41 -4.16
CA VAL A 14 55.19 9.32 -3.38
C VAL A 14 55.31 10.06 -2.06
N ARG A 15 56.41 9.87 -1.32
CA ARG A 15 56.61 10.55 -0.02
C ARG A 15 56.71 12.08 -0.17
N ARG A 16 57.35 12.55 -1.24
CA ARG A 16 57.51 13.98 -1.51
C ARG A 16 56.19 14.62 -1.89
N ASP A 17 55.43 13.96 -2.75
CA ASP A 17 54.14 14.43 -3.23
C ASP A 17 53.08 14.41 -2.11
N VAL A 18 52.98 13.30 -1.36
CA VAL A 18 52.10 13.23 -0.18
C VAL A 18 52.49 14.28 0.87
N GLY A 19 53.77 14.55 1.06
CA GLY A 19 54.23 15.61 1.97
C GLY A 19 53.79 17.01 1.54
N ALA A 20 53.83 17.31 0.24
CA ALA A 20 53.40 18.59 -0.32
C ALA A 20 51.87 18.75 -0.33
N ASN A 21 51.15 17.66 -0.63
CA ASN A 21 49.72 17.65 -0.90
C ASN A 21 48.90 16.89 0.15
N TRP A 22 49.41 16.75 1.38
CA TRP A 22 48.82 15.88 2.42
C TRP A 22 47.34 16.18 2.71
N LEU A 23 46.93 17.45 2.62
CA LEU A 23 45.54 17.89 2.76
C LEU A 23 44.64 17.31 1.65
N ILE A 24 45.12 17.25 0.42
CA ILE A 24 44.39 16.70 -0.72
C ILE A 24 44.21 15.19 -0.52
N TYR A 25 45.29 14.47 -0.21
CA TYR A 25 45.25 13.03 0.07
C TYR A 25 44.31 12.70 1.23
N LEU A 26 44.44 13.43 2.35
CA LEU A 26 43.57 13.23 3.51
C LEU A 26 42.11 13.55 3.20
N SER A 27 41.82 14.49 2.30
CA SER A 27 40.45 14.85 1.92
C SER A 27 39.76 13.77 1.07
N MET A 28 40.51 12.95 0.32
CA MET A 28 39.92 11.98 -0.64
C MET A 28 38.96 10.97 0.04
N PRO A 29 39.32 10.30 1.15
CA PRO A 29 38.39 9.44 1.88
C PRO A 29 37.13 10.16 2.37
N PHE A 30 37.24 11.39 2.87
CA PHE A 30 36.09 12.14 3.38
C PHE A 30 35.16 12.61 2.26
N VAL A 31 35.73 13.06 1.14
CA VAL A 31 34.96 13.43 -0.05
C VAL A 31 34.25 12.20 -0.60
N ALA A 32 34.95 11.06 -0.73
CA ALA A 32 34.34 9.80 -1.16
C ALA A 32 33.23 9.33 -0.20
N ALA A 33 33.40 9.51 1.12
CA ALA A 33 32.37 9.23 2.11
C ALA A 33 31.13 10.13 1.97
N PHE A 34 31.34 11.44 1.76
CA PHE A 34 30.27 12.41 1.53
C PHE A 34 29.52 12.14 0.22
N VAL A 35 30.24 11.83 -0.86
CA VAL A 35 29.67 11.43 -2.14
C VAL A 35 28.88 10.13 -1.98
N GLY A 36 29.46 9.12 -1.33
CA GLY A 36 28.80 7.85 -1.09
C GLY A 36 27.53 8.00 -0.26
N TRP A 37 27.50 8.92 0.70
CA TRP A 37 26.30 9.24 1.47
C TRP A 37 25.25 9.99 0.64
N SER A 38 25.65 11.05 -0.06
CA SER A 38 24.73 11.92 -0.83
C SER A 38 24.13 11.21 -2.04
N THR A 39 24.91 10.42 -2.78
CA THR A 39 24.44 9.62 -3.92
C THR A 39 23.41 8.58 -3.51
N LYS A 40 23.56 7.93 -2.35
CA LYS A 40 22.55 7.00 -1.80
C LYS A 40 21.25 7.71 -1.42
N ILE A 41 21.31 8.96 -0.94
CA ILE A 41 20.11 9.77 -0.69
C ILE A 41 19.40 10.09 -2.00
N VAL A 42 20.15 10.50 -3.02
CA VAL A 42 19.60 10.83 -4.34
C VAL A 42 18.96 9.60 -4.99
N ALA A 43 19.66 8.47 -5.00
CA ALA A 43 19.14 7.21 -5.55
C ALA A 43 17.84 6.77 -4.86
N LEU A 44 17.76 6.96 -3.54
CA LEU A 44 16.57 6.69 -2.75
C LEU A 44 15.40 7.60 -3.12
N GLU A 45 15.64 8.91 -3.25
CA GLU A 45 14.58 9.84 -3.61
C GLU A 45 14.10 9.61 -5.05
N MET A 46 15.01 9.22 -5.95
CA MET A 46 14.72 8.80 -7.32
C MET A 46 13.84 7.55 -7.41
N LEU A 47 13.76 6.74 -6.34
CA LEU A 47 12.85 5.59 -6.28
C LEU A 47 11.38 6.03 -6.13
N TYR A 48 11.13 7.14 -5.42
CA TYR A 48 9.78 7.59 -5.07
C TYR A 48 9.32 8.84 -5.79
N ARG A 49 10.25 9.61 -6.37
CA ARG A 49 9.97 10.88 -7.04
C ARG A 49 10.68 10.98 -8.39
N PRO A 50 10.09 11.71 -9.36
CA PRO A 50 8.76 12.35 -9.33
C PRO A 50 7.61 11.34 -9.54
N MET A 51 6.41 11.68 -9.07
CA MET A 51 5.21 10.83 -9.19
C MET A 51 4.81 10.58 -10.65
N GLU A 52 5.01 11.60 -11.48
CA GLU A 52 4.78 11.58 -12.92
C GLU A 52 6.10 11.78 -13.63
N PHE A 53 6.20 11.24 -14.84
CA PHE A 53 7.38 11.40 -15.66
C PHE A 53 7.66 12.89 -15.90
N LYS A 54 8.86 13.32 -15.53
CA LYS A 54 9.37 14.67 -15.85
C LYS A 54 10.52 14.55 -16.84
N GLY A 55 10.37 15.15 -18.00
CA GLY A 55 11.37 15.11 -19.06
C GLY A 55 10.88 15.67 -20.39
N ILE A 56 11.72 15.55 -21.41
CA ILE A 56 11.46 15.98 -22.78
C ILE A 56 11.43 14.73 -23.67
N GLY A 57 10.27 14.40 -24.21
CA GLY A 57 10.07 13.22 -25.06
C GLY A 57 10.39 11.92 -24.32
N ARG A 58 11.35 11.13 -24.85
CA ARG A 58 11.76 9.84 -24.27
C ARG A 58 12.82 9.97 -23.18
N ILE A 59 13.34 11.18 -22.94
CA ILE A 59 14.39 11.45 -21.97
C ILE A 59 13.76 12.13 -20.76
N GLY A 60 13.73 11.44 -19.63
CA GLY A 60 13.19 11.97 -18.39
C GLY A 60 13.24 10.95 -17.28
N TRP A 61 12.82 11.37 -16.09
CA TRP A 61 12.81 10.54 -14.91
C TRP A 61 11.40 10.46 -14.31
N GLN A 62 11.05 9.26 -13.88
CA GLN A 62 9.90 9.02 -13.02
C GLN A 62 10.36 8.13 -11.87
N GLY A 63 9.84 8.41 -10.68
CA GLY A 63 10.01 7.53 -9.55
C GLY A 63 9.65 6.10 -9.91
N LEU A 64 10.49 5.15 -9.50
CA LEU A 64 10.34 3.76 -9.86
C LEU A 64 9.02 3.14 -9.39
N VAL A 65 8.66 3.38 -8.12
CA VAL A 65 7.43 2.88 -7.52
C VAL A 65 6.20 3.45 -8.25
N PRO A 66 6.09 4.79 -8.47
CA PRO A 66 5.03 5.37 -9.29
C PRO A 66 4.97 4.86 -10.74
N ARG A 67 6.13 4.59 -11.36
CA ARG A 67 6.23 4.10 -12.74
C ARG A 67 5.63 2.70 -12.90
N ARG A 68 5.78 1.85 -11.88
CA ARG A 68 5.28 0.46 -11.87
C ARG A 68 4.05 0.24 -10.99
N ALA A 69 3.31 1.29 -10.66
CA ALA A 69 2.20 1.22 -9.73
C ALA A 69 1.19 0.10 -10.04
N GLY A 70 0.89 -0.16 -11.32
CA GLY A 70 0.02 -1.26 -11.74
C GLY A 70 0.54 -2.65 -11.36
N LYS A 71 1.82 -2.94 -11.65
CA LYS A 71 2.44 -4.23 -11.34
C LYS A 71 2.69 -4.40 -9.84
N VAL A 72 3.18 -3.36 -9.18
CA VAL A 72 3.41 -3.36 -7.72
C VAL A 72 2.08 -3.54 -6.98
N GLY A 73 1.04 -2.87 -7.44
CA GLY A 73 -0.33 -3.04 -6.96
C GLY A 73 -0.81 -4.46 -7.16
N SER A 74 -0.82 -5.00 -8.39
CA SER A 74 -1.33 -6.36 -8.65
C SER A 74 -0.60 -7.43 -7.85
N THR A 75 0.73 -7.36 -7.74
CA THR A 75 1.51 -8.29 -6.91
C THR A 75 1.11 -8.16 -5.44
N THR A 76 1.02 -6.95 -4.90
CA THR A 76 0.54 -6.72 -3.52
C THR A 76 -0.85 -7.34 -3.29
N ILE A 77 -1.73 -7.27 -4.28
CA ILE A 77 -3.11 -7.76 -4.23
C ILE A 77 -3.18 -9.28 -4.21
N ASP A 78 -2.47 -9.93 -5.14
CA ASP A 78 -2.42 -11.39 -5.19
C ASP A 78 -1.86 -11.94 -3.88
N LEU A 79 -0.83 -11.29 -3.33
CA LEU A 79 -0.25 -11.65 -2.03
C LEU A 79 -1.24 -11.49 -0.88
N LEU A 80 -1.99 -10.39 -0.87
CA LEU A 80 -2.99 -10.12 0.17
C LEU A 80 -4.15 -11.12 0.12
N THR A 81 -4.57 -11.48 -1.08
CA THR A 81 -5.73 -12.34 -1.32
C THR A 81 -5.38 -13.83 -1.14
N GLU A 82 -4.17 -14.26 -1.55
CA GLU A 82 -3.75 -15.66 -1.48
C GLU A 82 -3.24 -16.07 -0.08
N ASN A 83 -2.59 -15.17 0.66
CA ASN A 83 -1.81 -15.56 1.84
C ASN A 83 -2.14 -14.80 3.13
N LEU A 84 -2.84 -13.66 3.08
CA LEU A 84 -2.94 -12.76 4.24
C LEU A 84 -4.36 -12.58 4.76
N LEU A 85 -5.33 -12.32 3.89
CA LEU A 85 -6.69 -11.97 4.31
C LEU A 85 -7.73 -12.67 3.47
N ARG A 86 -8.44 -13.60 4.11
CA ARG A 86 -9.70 -14.12 3.59
C ARG A 86 -10.83 -13.18 4.00
N PRO A 87 -11.67 -12.70 3.07
CA PRO A 87 -12.81 -11.85 3.40
C PRO A 87 -13.67 -12.45 4.53
N GLU A 88 -13.87 -13.77 4.48
CA GLU A 88 -14.66 -14.51 5.46
C GLU A 88 -14.18 -14.28 6.90
N GLU A 89 -12.86 -14.29 7.13
CA GLU A 89 -12.27 -14.08 8.46
C GLU A 89 -12.49 -12.65 8.99
N LEU A 90 -12.64 -11.66 8.09
CA LEU A 90 -12.97 -10.28 8.48
C LEU A 90 -14.43 -10.17 8.90
N LEU A 91 -15.33 -10.87 8.20
CA LEU A 91 -16.76 -10.83 8.49
C LEU A 91 -17.13 -11.64 9.74
N ASP A 92 -16.37 -12.69 10.06
CA ASP A 92 -16.52 -13.46 11.30
C ASP A 92 -16.24 -12.63 12.57
N ARG A 93 -15.45 -11.55 12.45
CA ARG A 93 -15.19 -10.62 13.56
C ARG A 93 -16.37 -9.71 13.88
N PHE A 94 -17.30 -9.54 12.93
CA PHE A 94 -18.54 -8.84 13.20
C PHE A 94 -19.48 -9.75 13.96
N ASP A 95 -19.64 -9.48 15.26
CA ASP A 95 -20.73 -10.07 16.02
C ASP A 95 -22.06 -9.53 15.48
N THR A 96 -22.95 -10.45 15.14
CA THR A 96 -24.23 -10.09 14.52
C THR A 96 -25.06 -9.24 15.46
N ASN A 97 -25.08 -9.52 16.77
CA ASN A 97 -25.90 -8.77 17.73
C ASN A 97 -25.31 -7.38 18.01
N GLU A 98 -24.00 -7.27 18.17
CA GLU A 98 -23.33 -5.97 18.32
C GLU A 98 -23.52 -5.09 17.08
N THR A 99 -23.43 -5.69 15.89
CA THR A 99 -23.65 -4.98 14.62
C THR A 99 -25.09 -4.49 14.52
N LEU A 100 -26.05 -5.31 14.92
CA LEU A 100 -27.46 -4.92 14.98
C LEU A 100 -27.71 -3.77 15.96
N ASN A 101 -27.06 -3.78 17.12
CA ASN A 101 -27.17 -2.70 18.09
C ASN A 101 -26.56 -1.39 17.57
N ALA A 102 -25.39 -1.45 16.93
CA ALA A 102 -24.72 -0.29 16.34
C ALA A 102 -25.51 0.30 15.17
N LEU A 103 -26.17 -0.54 14.37
CA LEU A 103 -27.03 -0.12 13.26
C LEU A 103 -28.45 0.27 13.70
N HIS A 104 -28.83 0.02 14.95
CA HIS A 104 -30.22 0.18 15.40
C HIS A 104 -30.74 1.61 15.19
N GLU A 105 -30.00 2.61 15.65
CA GLU A 105 -30.40 4.02 15.54
C GLU A 105 -30.37 4.53 14.08
N PRO A 106 -29.30 4.31 13.29
CA PRO A 106 -29.29 4.59 11.84
C PRO A 106 -30.48 3.98 11.09
N LEU A 107 -30.72 2.68 11.29
CA LEU A 107 -31.81 1.96 10.62
C LEU A 107 -33.18 2.48 11.06
N THR A 108 -33.35 2.78 12.34
CA THR A 108 -34.63 3.29 12.87
C THR A 108 -34.96 4.66 12.29
N ARG A 109 -33.98 5.57 12.18
CA ARG A 109 -34.17 6.88 11.54
C ARG A 109 -34.51 6.74 10.06
N ALA A 110 -33.75 5.92 9.33
CA ALA A 110 -34.01 5.66 7.91
C ALA A 110 -35.42 5.10 7.68
N VAL A 111 -35.84 4.15 8.51
CA VAL A 111 -37.17 3.56 8.50
C VAL A 111 -38.28 4.58 8.74
N ASP A 112 -38.14 5.42 9.78
CA ASP A 112 -39.17 6.40 10.15
C ASP A 112 -39.38 7.44 9.03
N GLU A 113 -38.29 7.85 8.39
CA GLU A 113 -38.33 8.74 7.22
C GLU A 113 -38.93 8.07 5.99
N MET A 114 -38.55 6.83 5.69
CA MET A 114 -39.10 6.05 4.57
C MET A 114 -40.60 5.77 4.72
N ALA A 115 -41.06 5.46 5.95
CA ALA A 115 -42.48 5.21 6.21
C ALA A 115 -43.33 6.47 5.95
N ARG A 116 -42.81 7.65 6.31
CA ARG A 116 -43.45 8.93 6.02
C ARG A 116 -43.48 9.20 4.52
N GLU A 117 -42.35 9.01 3.84
CA GLU A 117 -42.21 9.22 2.40
C GLU A 117 -43.17 8.32 1.60
N LEU A 118 -43.24 7.03 1.94
CA LEU A 118 -44.20 6.09 1.37
C LEU A 118 -45.65 6.54 1.53
N ALA A 119 -46.00 6.98 2.73
CA ALA A 119 -47.36 7.42 3.01
C ALA A 119 -47.74 8.64 2.15
N GLU A 120 -46.85 9.63 2.04
CA GLU A 120 -47.05 10.80 1.18
C GLU A 120 -47.17 10.44 -0.30
N GLN A 121 -46.38 9.47 -0.79
CA GLN A 121 -46.49 9.00 -2.17
C GLN A 121 -47.80 8.27 -2.47
N ILE A 122 -48.37 7.55 -1.49
CA ILE A 122 -49.68 6.90 -1.64
C ILE A 122 -50.79 7.95 -1.73
N ARG A 123 -50.78 8.91 -0.78
CA ARG A 123 -51.71 10.04 -0.76
C ARG A 123 -51.09 11.18 0.04
N PRO A 124 -51.06 12.41 -0.51
CA PRO A 124 -50.59 13.57 0.23
C PRO A 124 -51.31 13.75 1.59
N GLY A 125 -50.56 13.94 2.66
CA GLY A 125 -51.06 14.07 4.03
C GLY A 125 -51.55 12.76 4.67
N LEU A 126 -51.31 11.60 4.05
CA LEU A 126 -51.73 10.31 4.61
C LEU A 126 -51.08 10.07 5.97
N TRP A 127 -49.78 10.34 6.10
CA TRP A 127 -49.05 10.12 7.35
C TRP A 127 -49.61 10.97 8.50
N ASP A 128 -49.89 12.24 8.21
CA ASP A 128 -50.39 13.18 9.20
C ASP A 128 -51.85 12.90 9.58
N SER A 129 -52.63 12.33 8.65
CA SER A 129 -54.02 11.93 8.89
C SER A 129 -54.18 10.66 9.74
N LEU A 130 -53.11 9.88 9.94
CA LEU A 130 -53.17 8.66 10.76
C LEU A 130 -53.23 9.00 12.25
N PRO A 131 -54.11 8.33 13.04
CA PRO A 131 -54.09 8.43 14.49
C PRO A 131 -52.71 8.07 15.07
N ALA A 132 -52.32 8.68 16.19
CA ALA A 132 -51.03 8.42 16.82
C ALA A 132 -50.79 6.93 17.10
N ALA A 133 -51.84 6.19 17.48
CA ALA A 133 -51.78 4.74 17.66
C ALA A 133 -51.41 3.98 16.37
N ALA A 134 -51.93 4.40 15.22
CA ALA A 134 -51.62 3.77 13.93
C ALA A 134 -50.17 4.06 13.50
N ARG A 135 -49.71 5.31 13.64
CA ARG A 135 -48.30 5.67 13.38
C ARG A 135 -47.35 4.86 14.26
N ASN A 136 -47.62 4.81 15.56
CA ASN A 136 -46.81 4.04 16.51
C ASN A 136 -46.83 2.54 16.20
N ALA A 137 -47.96 1.99 15.77
CA ALA A 137 -48.06 0.59 15.37
C ALA A 137 -47.21 0.27 14.12
N VAL A 138 -47.23 1.15 13.11
CA VAL A 138 -46.37 1.01 11.92
C VAL A 138 -44.91 1.05 12.32
N GLN A 139 -44.50 2.07 13.07
CA GLN A 139 -43.13 2.23 13.54
C GLN A 139 -42.66 1.03 14.38
N ALA A 140 -43.45 0.58 15.35
CA ALA A 140 -43.12 -0.58 16.18
C ALA A 140 -42.95 -1.85 15.33
N ARG A 141 -43.78 -2.02 14.29
CA ARG A 141 -43.68 -3.18 13.41
C ARG A 141 -42.42 -3.15 12.56
N VAL A 142 -42.07 -2.00 11.98
CA VAL A 142 -40.84 -1.90 11.19
C VAL A 142 -39.59 -2.02 12.07
N LYS A 143 -39.57 -1.38 13.26
CA LYS A 143 -38.48 -1.54 14.25
C LYS A 143 -38.29 -2.99 14.69
N ALA A 144 -39.36 -3.78 14.75
CA ALA A 144 -39.27 -5.20 15.07
C ALA A 144 -38.78 -6.09 13.90
N GLN A 145 -38.90 -5.63 12.64
CA GLN A 145 -38.44 -6.39 11.47
C GLN A 145 -37.01 -6.03 11.05
N ALA A 146 -36.59 -4.77 11.21
CA ALA A 146 -35.28 -4.32 10.77
C ALA A 146 -34.13 -5.22 11.26
N PRO A 147 -34.06 -5.65 12.54
CA PRO A 147 -32.98 -6.52 12.99
C PRO A 147 -32.98 -7.90 12.32
N ARG A 148 -34.15 -8.42 11.95
CA ARG A 148 -34.27 -9.74 11.30
C ARG A 148 -33.75 -9.69 9.86
N ILE A 149 -34.12 -8.65 9.12
CA ILE A 149 -33.64 -8.40 7.75
C ILE A 149 -32.12 -8.26 7.78
N THR A 150 -31.59 -7.40 8.66
CA THR A 150 -30.15 -7.19 8.78
C THR A 150 -29.42 -8.47 9.20
N GLN A 151 -29.97 -9.27 10.12
CA GLN A 151 -29.40 -10.56 10.51
C GLN A 151 -29.39 -11.56 9.34
N SER A 152 -30.49 -11.67 8.60
CA SER A 152 -30.59 -12.53 7.41
C SER A 152 -29.55 -12.13 6.37
N MET A 153 -29.47 -10.83 6.05
CA MET A 153 -28.48 -10.29 5.13
C MET A 153 -27.04 -10.57 5.58
N LEU A 154 -26.72 -10.34 6.86
CA LEU A 154 -25.39 -10.63 7.40
C LEU A 154 -25.04 -12.12 7.31
N ASN A 155 -26.00 -13.01 7.57
CA ASN A 155 -25.80 -14.45 7.46
C ASN A 155 -25.60 -14.90 6.00
N ASP A 156 -26.40 -14.37 5.07
CA ASP A 156 -26.26 -14.65 3.63
C ASP A 156 -24.92 -14.12 3.09
N MET A 157 -24.48 -12.94 3.55
CA MET A 157 -23.16 -12.40 3.23
C MET A 157 -22.02 -13.22 3.85
N LYS A 158 -22.17 -13.75 5.07
CA LYS A 158 -21.21 -14.66 5.71
C LYS A 158 -21.08 -15.98 4.96
N ALA A 159 -22.16 -16.49 4.39
CA ALA A 159 -22.16 -17.76 3.66
C ALA A 159 -21.39 -17.71 2.34
N ASP A 160 -21.38 -16.57 1.64
CA ASP A 160 -20.72 -16.41 0.33
C ASP A 160 -20.21 -14.97 0.14
N LEU A 161 -19.20 -14.56 0.90
CA LEU A 161 -18.73 -13.17 0.88
C LEU A 161 -18.06 -12.79 -0.45
N GLY A 162 -17.34 -13.73 -1.08
CA GLY A 162 -16.70 -13.52 -2.38
C GLY A 162 -17.68 -13.18 -3.50
N ARG A 163 -18.97 -13.46 -3.32
CA ARG A 163 -20.03 -13.03 -4.23
C ARG A 163 -20.27 -11.52 -4.20
N TYR A 164 -20.11 -10.89 -3.04
CA TYR A 164 -20.44 -9.48 -2.79
C TYR A 164 -19.21 -8.58 -2.76
N ILE A 165 -18.06 -9.09 -2.31
CA ILE A 165 -16.81 -8.31 -2.19
C ILE A 165 -15.72 -8.93 -3.06
N ASP A 166 -15.24 -8.14 -4.02
CA ASP A 166 -14.04 -8.45 -4.81
C ASP A 166 -12.84 -7.68 -4.24
N ILE A 167 -12.01 -8.36 -3.46
CA ILE A 167 -10.79 -7.79 -2.87
C ILE A 167 -9.80 -7.36 -3.95
N LYS A 168 -9.74 -8.09 -5.06
CA LYS A 168 -8.84 -7.73 -6.16
C LYS A 168 -9.27 -6.42 -6.78
N TYR A 169 -10.57 -6.28 -7.06
CA TYR A 169 -11.13 -5.01 -7.52
C TYR A 169 -10.83 -3.87 -6.55
N LEU A 170 -11.17 -4.05 -5.26
CA LEU A 170 -11.00 -3.04 -4.22
C LEU A 170 -9.56 -2.55 -4.12
N ALA A 171 -8.63 -3.49 -4.19
CA ALA A 171 -7.24 -3.17 -4.02
C ALA A 171 -6.61 -2.57 -5.28
N VAL A 172 -7.09 -2.93 -6.47
CA VAL A 172 -6.70 -2.25 -7.72
C VAL A 172 -7.22 -0.81 -7.71
N THR A 173 -8.50 -0.59 -7.39
CA THR A 173 -9.08 0.76 -7.38
C THR A 173 -8.44 1.64 -6.32
N THR A 174 -8.06 1.09 -5.17
CA THR A 174 -7.47 1.86 -4.07
C THR A 174 -5.96 2.12 -4.25
N LEU A 175 -5.17 1.12 -4.64
CA LEU A 175 -3.69 1.25 -4.72
C LEU A 175 -3.19 1.66 -6.10
N VAL A 176 -3.79 1.16 -7.18
CA VAL A 176 -3.29 1.43 -8.55
C VAL A 176 -3.76 2.80 -9.04
N ARG A 177 -5.03 3.18 -8.77
CA ARG A 177 -5.53 4.51 -9.14
C ARG A 177 -4.93 5.62 -8.28
N ASN A 178 -4.54 5.33 -7.04
CA ASN A 178 -3.90 6.28 -6.15
C ASN A 178 -2.40 5.99 -5.98
N LYS A 179 -1.61 6.43 -6.97
CA LYS A 179 -0.14 6.31 -6.95
C LYS A 179 0.47 6.90 -5.68
N ALA A 180 -0.11 7.96 -5.10
CA ALA A 180 0.41 8.59 -3.90
C ALA A 180 0.29 7.70 -2.67
N LYS A 181 -0.85 7.02 -2.48
CA LYS A 181 -1.02 6.01 -1.42
C LYS A 181 -0.04 4.86 -1.57
N LEU A 182 0.09 4.31 -2.78
CA LEU A 182 1.07 3.26 -3.04
C LEU A 182 2.51 3.71 -2.75
N ASN A 183 2.86 4.93 -3.16
CA ASN A 183 4.17 5.50 -2.91
C ASN A 183 4.45 5.69 -1.40
N ASN A 184 3.45 6.17 -0.66
CA ASN A 184 3.53 6.32 0.80
C ASN A 184 3.64 4.97 1.51
N LEU A 185 2.86 3.97 1.08
CA LEU A 185 2.96 2.59 1.54
C LEU A 185 4.39 2.06 1.37
N MET A 186 4.92 2.12 0.15
CA MET A 186 6.27 1.64 -0.16
C MET A 186 7.38 2.42 0.56
N ARG A 187 7.19 3.73 0.77
CA ARG A 187 8.15 4.57 1.50
C ARG A 187 8.11 4.31 3.01
N GLY A 188 6.94 4.04 3.58
CA GLY A 188 6.79 3.66 4.99
C GLY A 188 7.56 2.38 5.31
N VAL A 189 7.32 1.33 4.53
CA VAL A 189 7.93 -0.02 4.65
C VAL A 189 9.45 -0.01 4.56
N SER A 190 10.01 0.89 3.78
CA SER A 190 11.43 0.90 3.43
C SER A 190 12.28 1.89 4.23
N ASN A 191 11.66 2.83 4.96
CA ASN A 191 12.35 3.99 5.53
C ASN A 191 13.55 3.61 6.43
N ASP A 192 13.41 2.54 7.21
CA ASP A 192 14.47 2.05 8.10
C ASP A 192 15.59 1.31 7.36
N ALA A 193 15.23 0.46 6.40
CA ALA A 193 16.20 -0.22 5.54
C ALA A 193 17.02 0.82 4.76
N MET A 194 16.34 1.87 4.32
CA MET A 194 16.92 3.02 3.66
C MET A 194 17.84 3.86 4.55
N ALA A 195 17.49 4.06 5.82
CA ALA A 195 18.36 4.73 6.77
C ALA A 195 19.65 3.96 7.02
N PHE A 196 19.61 2.63 6.95
CA PHE A 196 20.83 1.80 6.99
C PHE A 196 21.67 1.94 5.72
N VAL A 197 21.06 1.84 4.53
CA VAL A 197 21.78 2.01 3.24
C VAL A 197 22.47 3.38 3.16
N ARG A 198 21.81 4.42 3.67
CA ARG A 198 22.39 5.77 3.74
C ARG A 198 23.60 5.82 4.68
N ARG A 199 23.51 5.19 5.86
CA ARG A 199 24.60 5.17 6.85
C ARG A 199 25.77 4.30 6.38
N SER A 200 25.51 3.16 5.75
CA SER A 200 26.56 2.30 5.21
C SER A 200 27.33 2.97 4.08
N GLY A 201 26.67 3.85 3.30
CA GLY A 201 27.31 4.66 2.27
C GLY A 201 28.52 5.47 2.76
N ILE A 202 28.49 5.95 4.02
CA ILE A 202 29.64 6.67 4.63
C ILE A 202 30.83 5.73 4.81
N TYR A 203 30.61 4.57 5.43
CA TYR A 203 31.68 3.60 5.71
C TYR A 203 32.27 3.01 4.42
N PHE A 204 31.42 2.66 3.45
CA PHE A 204 31.87 2.20 2.14
C PHE A 204 32.66 3.30 1.42
N GLY A 205 32.17 4.54 1.43
CA GLY A 205 32.87 5.67 0.82
C GLY A 205 34.23 5.96 1.48
N LEU A 206 34.35 5.84 2.80
CA LEU A 206 35.64 5.97 3.50
C LEU A 206 36.65 4.89 3.08
N VAL A 207 36.23 3.62 3.07
CA VAL A 207 37.10 2.49 2.69
C VAL A 207 37.54 2.62 1.23
N ILE A 208 36.59 2.87 0.35
CA ILE A 208 36.84 3.02 -1.08
C ILE A 208 37.71 4.24 -1.35
N GLY A 209 37.44 5.38 -0.72
CA GLY A 209 38.25 6.59 -0.86
C GLY A 209 39.67 6.42 -0.32
N SER A 210 39.86 5.58 0.70
CA SER A 210 41.21 5.20 1.17
C SER A 210 41.96 4.39 0.13
N VAL A 211 41.28 3.46 -0.56
CA VAL A 211 41.88 2.71 -1.68
C VAL A 211 42.17 3.65 -2.87
N GLN A 212 41.26 4.58 -3.17
CA GLN A 212 41.45 5.61 -4.20
C GLN A 212 42.65 6.50 -3.91
N MET A 213 42.82 6.94 -2.65
CA MET A 213 43.95 7.73 -2.19
C MET A 213 45.29 7.01 -2.43
N VAL A 214 45.36 5.71 -2.10
CA VAL A 214 46.56 4.88 -2.35
C VAL A 214 46.80 4.69 -3.84
N ALA A 215 45.75 4.41 -4.62
CA ALA A 215 45.87 4.22 -6.06
C ALA A 215 46.32 5.51 -6.77
N TRP A 216 45.80 6.67 -6.36
CA TRP A 216 46.22 7.96 -6.89
C TRP A 216 47.71 8.21 -6.60
N GLY A 217 48.13 8.01 -5.34
CA GLY A 217 49.53 8.18 -4.94
C GLY A 217 50.49 7.29 -5.73
N LEU A 218 50.09 6.08 -6.11
CA LEU A 218 50.98 5.15 -6.85
C LEU A 218 51.03 5.41 -8.36
N PHE A 219 49.92 5.84 -8.97
CA PHE A 219 49.77 5.82 -10.43
C PHE A 219 49.57 7.20 -11.07
N HIS A 220 49.10 8.22 -10.33
CA HIS A 220 48.89 9.60 -10.81
C HIS A 220 48.21 9.73 -12.19
N ASN A 221 47.34 8.78 -12.54
CA ASN A 221 46.67 8.75 -13.83
C ASN A 221 45.25 9.33 -13.70
N PRO A 222 44.92 10.43 -14.40
CA PRO A 222 43.60 11.06 -14.35
C PRO A 222 42.44 10.11 -14.65
N TRP A 223 42.63 9.12 -15.51
CA TRP A 223 41.58 8.15 -15.86
C TRP A 223 41.22 7.19 -14.72
N ILE A 224 42.07 7.07 -13.71
CA ILE A 224 41.82 6.19 -12.58
C ILE A 224 40.59 6.66 -11.81
N MET A 225 40.40 7.96 -11.57
CA MET A 225 39.29 8.40 -10.72
C MET A 225 37.90 8.22 -11.38
N PRO A 226 37.67 8.57 -12.67
CA PRO A 226 36.40 8.30 -13.33
C PRO A 226 36.12 6.80 -13.46
N ALA A 227 37.13 6.00 -13.84
CA ALA A 227 36.98 4.56 -13.96
C ALA A 227 36.71 3.89 -12.61
N PHE A 228 37.40 4.35 -11.56
CA PHE A 228 37.19 3.86 -10.20
C PHE A 228 35.83 4.29 -9.67
N GLY A 229 35.41 5.54 -9.88
CA GLY A 229 34.07 6.03 -9.54
C GLY A 229 32.97 5.23 -10.24
N PHE A 230 33.13 4.93 -11.52
CA PHE A 230 32.19 4.10 -12.28
C PHE A 230 32.13 2.66 -11.74
N GLY A 231 33.28 2.01 -11.57
CA GLY A 231 33.37 0.63 -11.08
C GLY A 231 32.87 0.49 -9.65
N VAL A 232 33.20 1.45 -8.78
CA VAL A 232 32.69 1.54 -7.40
C VAL A 232 31.18 1.75 -7.40
N GLY A 233 30.65 2.68 -8.19
CA GLY A 233 29.22 2.92 -8.29
C GLY A 233 28.47 1.64 -8.66
N PHE A 234 28.97 0.93 -9.68
CA PHE A 234 28.43 -0.36 -10.11
C PHE A 234 28.49 -1.43 -9.00
N ILE A 235 29.68 -1.67 -8.43
CA ILE A 235 29.90 -2.73 -7.43
C ILE A 235 29.18 -2.42 -6.12
N SER A 236 29.22 -1.17 -5.65
CA SER A 236 28.59 -0.74 -4.41
C SER A 236 27.07 -0.86 -4.49
N ASP A 237 26.45 -0.44 -5.59
CA ASP A 237 25.00 -0.55 -5.76
C ASP A 237 24.56 -1.99 -5.90
N TRP A 238 25.31 -2.81 -6.64
CA TRP A 238 25.07 -4.24 -6.74
C TRP A 238 25.17 -4.95 -5.38
N ILE A 239 26.20 -4.65 -4.59
CA ILE A 239 26.36 -5.18 -3.23
C ILE A 239 25.23 -4.69 -2.33
N ALA A 240 24.91 -3.40 -2.34
CA ALA A 240 23.87 -2.82 -1.49
C ALA A 240 22.49 -3.45 -1.74
N LEU A 241 22.12 -3.62 -3.01
CA LEU A 241 20.91 -4.33 -3.42
C LEU A 241 20.93 -5.79 -2.98
N THR A 242 22.06 -6.47 -3.18
CA THR A 242 22.18 -7.89 -2.80
C THR A 242 22.05 -8.08 -1.29
N MET A 243 22.68 -7.23 -0.48
CA MET A 243 22.60 -7.24 0.98
C MET A 243 21.22 -6.85 1.52
N LEU A 244 20.42 -6.13 0.73
CA LEU A 244 19.06 -5.76 1.11
C LEU A 244 18.15 -7.00 1.24
N PHE A 245 18.30 -7.96 0.33
CA PHE A 245 17.44 -9.17 0.24
C PHE A 245 18.12 -10.45 0.73
N ARG A 246 19.44 -10.59 0.55
CA ARG A 246 20.17 -11.84 0.83
C ARG A 246 21.25 -11.64 1.91
N PRO A 247 21.58 -12.69 2.69
CA PRO A 247 21.03 -14.05 2.62
C PRO A 247 19.67 -14.19 3.35
N LEU A 248 18.85 -15.13 2.85
CA LEU A 248 17.53 -15.50 3.40
C LEU A 248 17.65 -16.05 4.84
N GLU A 249 18.61 -16.95 5.01
CA GLU A 249 18.97 -17.51 6.30
C GLU A 249 20.20 -16.79 6.86
N PRO A 250 20.24 -16.54 8.18
CA PRO A 250 21.38 -15.88 8.80
C PRO A 250 22.65 -16.70 8.63
N LYS A 251 23.61 -16.19 7.86
CA LYS A 251 24.92 -16.80 7.69
C LYS A 251 25.91 -16.15 8.65
N ARG A 252 26.64 -16.95 9.41
CA ARG A 252 27.75 -16.46 10.25
C ARG A 252 28.98 -16.29 9.37
N PHE A 253 29.40 -15.05 9.15
CA PHE A 253 30.67 -14.74 8.53
C PHE A 253 31.73 -14.61 9.62
N LEU A 254 32.83 -15.37 9.47
CA LEU A 254 33.93 -15.44 10.45
C LEU A 254 33.49 -15.82 11.88
N GLY A 255 32.36 -16.53 12.05
CA GLY A 255 31.84 -16.97 13.35
C GLY A 255 31.28 -15.88 14.27
N ILE A 256 31.53 -14.60 13.98
CA ILE A 256 31.23 -13.46 14.87
C ILE A 256 30.11 -12.57 14.30
N ILE A 257 29.98 -12.46 12.98
CA ILE A 257 29.02 -11.54 12.34
C ILE A 257 27.93 -12.33 11.64
N SER A 258 26.69 -12.29 12.14
CA SER A 258 25.55 -12.86 11.43
C SER A 258 25.07 -11.91 10.34
N LEU A 259 25.34 -12.24 9.08
CA LEU A 259 24.78 -11.56 7.92
C LEU A 259 23.39 -12.15 7.63
N ARG A 260 22.40 -11.27 7.61
CA ARG A 260 21.03 -11.55 7.16
C ARG A 260 20.61 -10.42 6.23
N GLY A 261 19.83 -10.74 5.20
CA GLY A 261 19.21 -9.71 4.36
C GLY A 261 18.52 -8.66 5.23
N LEU A 262 18.80 -7.39 4.98
CA LEU A 262 18.38 -6.31 5.87
C LEU A 262 16.85 -6.22 6.04
N LEU A 263 16.10 -6.48 4.96
CA LEU A 263 14.63 -6.51 5.02
C LEU A 263 14.10 -7.63 5.92
N LEU A 264 14.76 -8.79 5.92
CA LEU A 264 14.42 -9.90 6.81
C LEU A 264 14.88 -9.65 8.24
N ALA A 265 16.00 -8.95 8.43
CA ALA A 265 16.45 -8.54 9.76
C ALA A 265 15.49 -7.55 10.43
N GLN A 266 14.82 -6.71 9.63
CA GLN A 266 13.81 -5.75 10.11
C GLN A 266 12.36 -6.22 9.92
N ARG A 267 12.15 -7.50 9.62
CA ARG A 267 10.85 -8.08 9.27
C ARG A 267 9.74 -7.64 10.23
N ASP A 268 9.92 -7.81 11.53
CA ASP A 268 8.91 -7.48 12.55
C ASP A 268 8.49 -6.00 12.54
N LYS A 269 9.46 -5.08 12.37
CA LYS A 269 9.18 -3.63 12.27
C LYS A 269 8.45 -3.29 10.97
N ILE A 270 8.90 -3.86 9.86
CA ILE A 270 8.33 -3.63 8.54
C ILE A 270 6.91 -4.20 8.46
N THR A 271 6.69 -5.41 8.99
CA THR A 271 5.37 -6.06 9.11
C THR A 271 4.38 -5.14 9.80
N ARG A 272 4.70 -4.59 10.98
CA ARG A 272 3.80 -3.68 11.71
C ARG A 272 3.46 -2.42 10.91
N GLN A 273 4.45 -1.77 10.33
CA GLN A 273 4.23 -0.57 9.51
C GLN A 273 3.39 -0.88 8.27
N TYR A 274 3.64 -2.00 7.61
CA TYR A 274 2.88 -2.43 6.45
C TYR A 274 1.43 -2.76 6.80
N ALA A 275 1.22 -3.52 7.89
CA ALA A 275 -0.09 -3.87 8.40
C ALA A 275 -0.93 -2.64 8.73
N LYS A 276 -0.34 -1.65 9.40
CA LYS A 276 -0.98 -0.38 9.70
C LYS A 276 -1.44 0.34 8.43
N ILE A 277 -0.55 0.50 7.46
CA ILE A 277 -0.88 1.22 6.23
C ILE A 277 -1.95 0.45 5.44
N LEU A 278 -1.88 -0.88 5.37
CA LEU A 278 -2.93 -1.67 4.70
C LEU A 278 -4.29 -1.54 5.40
N ALA A 279 -4.33 -1.56 6.73
CA ALA A 279 -5.55 -1.35 7.50
C ALA A 279 -6.15 0.05 7.24
N ASP A 280 -5.32 1.09 7.29
CA ASP A 280 -5.76 2.49 7.18
C ASP A 280 -6.08 2.94 5.74
N ASP A 281 -5.34 2.42 4.76
CA ASP A 281 -5.43 2.88 3.37
C ASP A 281 -6.19 1.94 2.46
N LEU A 282 -6.08 0.61 2.64
CA LEU A 282 -6.65 -0.40 1.75
C LEU A 282 -7.94 -1.00 2.31
N PHE A 283 -7.89 -1.60 3.50
CA PHE A 283 -9.00 -2.29 4.15
C PHE A 283 -9.83 -1.38 5.05
N ALA A 284 -9.66 -0.06 4.96
CA ALA A 284 -10.46 0.88 5.71
C ALA A 284 -11.96 0.65 5.46
N PRO A 285 -12.82 0.75 6.49
CA PRO A 285 -14.26 0.50 6.36
C PRO A 285 -14.92 1.25 5.20
N ARG A 286 -14.53 2.51 4.99
CA ARG A 286 -15.01 3.34 3.86
C ARG A 286 -14.77 2.70 2.50
N ASN A 287 -13.59 2.08 2.30
CA ASN A 287 -13.24 1.47 1.03
C ASN A 287 -14.00 0.14 0.88
N LEU A 288 -14.13 -0.63 1.96
CA LEU A 288 -14.91 -1.88 1.97
C LEU A 288 -16.38 -1.61 1.59
N PHE A 289 -17.00 -0.60 2.20
CA PHE A 289 -18.37 -0.20 1.86
C PHE A 289 -18.49 0.29 0.43
N ASP A 290 -17.56 1.11 -0.05
CA ASP A 290 -17.53 1.54 -1.46
C ASP A 290 -17.38 0.33 -2.41
N GLY A 291 -16.54 -0.65 -2.07
CA GLY A 291 -16.38 -1.89 -2.83
C GLY A 291 -17.63 -2.76 -2.85
N VAL A 292 -18.40 -2.80 -1.75
CA VAL A 292 -19.68 -3.51 -1.64
C VAL A 292 -20.78 -2.82 -2.46
N LEU A 293 -20.82 -1.49 -2.43
CA LEU A 293 -21.88 -0.68 -3.04
C LEU A 293 -21.67 -0.40 -4.53
N ASN A 294 -20.42 -0.17 -4.94
CA ASN A 294 -20.05 0.29 -6.28
C ASN A 294 -19.14 -0.71 -7.03
N GLY A 295 -18.77 -1.82 -6.40
CA GLY A 295 -17.94 -2.86 -7.01
C GLY A 295 -18.73 -3.88 -7.83
N PRO A 296 -18.06 -4.87 -8.43
CA PRO A 296 -18.68 -5.89 -9.29
C PRO A 296 -19.78 -6.74 -8.62
N GLY A 297 -19.82 -6.76 -7.29
CA GLY A 297 -20.82 -7.49 -6.49
C GLY A 297 -22.06 -6.68 -6.12
N SER A 298 -22.13 -5.38 -6.48
CA SER A 298 -23.20 -4.46 -6.07
C SER A 298 -24.59 -4.95 -6.47
N ASP A 299 -24.75 -5.42 -7.72
CA ASP A 299 -26.03 -5.89 -8.24
C ASP A 299 -26.55 -7.09 -7.43
N LYS A 300 -25.64 -7.93 -6.92
CA LYS A 300 -25.99 -9.09 -6.10
C LYS A 300 -26.38 -8.67 -4.69
N LEU A 301 -25.72 -7.65 -4.13
CA LEU A 301 -26.13 -7.05 -2.85
C LEU A 301 -27.53 -6.45 -2.99
N PHE A 302 -27.78 -5.66 -4.03
CA PHE A 302 -29.08 -5.04 -4.26
C PHE A 302 -30.18 -6.08 -4.48
N ALA A 303 -29.88 -7.16 -5.21
CA ALA A 303 -30.79 -8.28 -5.36
C ALA A 303 -31.07 -9.01 -4.03
N LEU A 304 -30.07 -9.14 -3.15
CA LEU A 304 -30.25 -9.71 -1.81
C LEU A 304 -31.16 -8.82 -0.94
N VAL A 305 -30.90 -7.51 -0.92
CA VAL A 305 -31.72 -6.52 -0.21
C VAL A 305 -33.16 -6.59 -0.70
N ALA A 306 -33.36 -6.54 -2.02
CA ALA A 306 -34.69 -6.62 -2.64
C ALA A 306 -35.43 -7.90 -2.24
N LYS A 307 -34.76 -9.05 -2.31
CA LYS A 307 -35.30 -10.36 -1.93
C LYS A 307 -35.75 -10.38 -0.47
N GLU A 308 -34.94 -9.86 0.45
CA GLU A 308 -35.23 -9.90 1.89
C GLU A 308 -36.38 -8.96 2.26
N ILE A 309 -36.43 -7.77 1.64
CA ILE A 309 -37.56 -6.84 1.78
C ILE A 309 -38.84 -7.48 1.23
N ASP A 310 -38.78 -8.07 0.03
CA ASP A 310 -39.93 -8.71 -0.60
C ASP A 310 -40.51 -9.84 0.26
N ALA A 311 -39.63 -10.72 0.77
CA ALA A 311 -40.01 -11.82 1.64
C ALA A 311 -40.62 -11.33 2.96
N THR A 312 -40.05 -10.25 3.54
CA THR A 312 -40.58 -9.66 4.77
C THR A 312 -41.95 -9.04 4.55
N ILE A 313 -42.15 -8.28 3.48
CA ILE A 313 -43.47 -7.69 3.16
C ILE A 313 -44.50 -8.81 3.01
N ASP A 314 -44.19 -9.85 2.23
CA ASP A 314 -45.13 -10.96 1.97
C ASP A 314 -45.48 -11.73 3.24
N ALA A 315 -44.50 -12.00 4.12
CA ALA A 315 -44.72 -12.65 5.40
C ALA A 315 -45.63 -11.83 6.33
N GLN A 316 -45.52 -10.50 6.29
CA GLN A 316 -46.34 -9.60 7.10
C GLN A 316 -47.76 -9.45 6.56
N THR A 317 -47.95 -9.51 5.25
CA THR A 317 -49.28 -9.53 4.62
C THR A 317 -49.95 -10.90 4.64
N GLY A 318 -49.23 -12.00 4.91
CA GLY A 318 -49.59 -13.39 4.60
C GLY A 318 -51.04 -13.86 4.85
N VAL A 319 -51.72 -13.37 5.89
CA VAL A 319 -53.13 -13.74 6.16
C VAL A 319 -54.13 -12.88 5.37
N ALA A 320 -53.73 -11.65 5.03
CA ALA A 320 -54.54 -10.67 4.31
C ALA A 320 -54.09 -10.46 2.86
N THR A 321 -53.01 -11.09 2.38
CA THR A 321 -52.48 -10.91 1.01
C THR A 321 -53.54 -11.07 -0.08
N PRO A 322 -54.43 -12.09 -0.05
CA PRO A 322 -55.50 -12.20 -1.04
C PRO A 322 -56.47 -11.02 -0.95
N LEU A 323 -56.81 -10.59 0.27
CA LEU A 323 -57.73 -9.47 0.52
C LEU A 323 -57.13 -8.14 0.06
N VAL A 324 -55.86 -7.87 0.42
CA VAL A 324 -55.12 -6.66 0.06
C VAL A 324 -54.90 -6.59 -1.44
N ALA A 325 -54.57 -7.72 -2.09
CA ALA A 325 -54.42 -7.80 -3.54
C ALA A 325 -55.77 -7.61 -4.26
N LEU A 326 -56.88 -8.06 -3.68
CA LEU A 326 -58.23 -7.83 -4.19
C LEU A 326 -58.69 -6.37 -4.02
N THR A 327 -58.32 -5.70 -2.92
CA THR A 327 -58.72 -4.30 -2.65
C THR A 327 -57.82 -3.25 -3.29
N VAL A 328 -56.51 -3.49 -3.36
CA VAL A 328 -55.51 -2.54 -3.88
C VAL A 328 -55.15 -2.84 -5.34
N GLY A 329 -55.36 -4.08 -5.78
CA GLY A 329 -54.97 -4.57 -7.10
C GLY A 329 -53.53 -5.08 -7.14
N THR A 330 -53.32 -6.23 -7.79
CA THR A 330 -52.01 -6.91 -7.87
C THR A 330 -50.91 -6.03 -8.49
N LYS A 331 -51.24 -5.21 -9.48
CA LYS A 331 -50.30 -4.26 -10.10
C LYS A 331 -49.83 -3.18 -9.13
N ARG A 332 -50.75 -2.60 -8.37
CA ARG A 332 -50.45 -1.50 -7.44
C ARG A 332 -49.72 -2.00 -6.19
N TYR A 333 -50.03 -3.22 -5.72
CA TYR A 333 -49.28 -3.89 -4.67
C TYR A 333 -47.80 -4.11 -5.08
N ARG A 334 -47.56 -4.68 -6.27
CA ARG A 334 -46.19 -4.86 -6.78
C ARG A 334 -45.45 -3.54 -6.99
N ALA A 335 -46.13 -2.52 -7.51
CA ALA A 335 -45.54 -1.19 -7.65
C ALA A 335 -45.10 -0.63 -6.29
N LEU A 336 -45.94 -0.79 -5.25
CA LEU A 336 -45.59 -0.36 -3.90
C LEU A 336 -44.37 -1.11 -3.34
N LYS A 337 -44.29 -2.43 -3.53
CA LYS A 337 -43.13 -3.22 -3.10
C LYS A 337 -41.85 -2.73 -3.77
N ASN A 338 -41.87 -2.52 -5.08
CA ASN A 338 -40.72 -2.02 -5.83
C ASN A 338 -40.28 -0.64 -5.31
N THR A 339 -41.22 0.27 -5.04
CA THR A 339 -40.92 1.58 -4.45
C THR A 339 -40.23 1.45 -3.09
N VAL A 340 -40.68 0.52 -2.24
CA VAL A 340 -40.02 0.24 -0.95
C VAL A 340 -38.57 -0.18 -1.16
N VAL A 341 -38.33 -1.11 -2.09
CA VAL A 341 -36.99 -1.60 -2.42
C VAL A 341 -36.12 -0.45 -2.91
N ASP A 342 -36.60 0.36 -3.85
CA ASP A 342 -35.84 1.47 -4.44
C ASP A 342 -35.40 2.47 -3.36
N MET A 343 -36.30 2.88 -2.44
CA MET A 343 -35.88 3.80 -1.36
C MET A 343 -34.89 3.16 -0.39
N VAL A 344 -34.97 1.85 -0.11
CA VAL A 344 -33.97 1.20 0.76
C VAL A 344 -32.62 1.24 0.07
N LEU A 345 -32.56 0.93 -1.22
CA LEU A 345 -31.34 0.95 -2.02
C LEU A 345 -30.72 2.37 -2.08
N ASP A 346 -31.55 3.40 -2.22
CA ASP A 346 -31.10 4.80 -2.23
C ASP A 346 -30.53 5.26 -0.88
N ARG A 347 -31.06 4.75 0.24
CA ARG A 347 -30.65 5.11 1.61
C ARG A 347 -29.50 4.25 2.16
N LEU A 348 -29.26 3.08 1.56
CA LEU A 348 -28.25 2.12 1.99
C LEU A 348 -26.85 2.75 2.12
N PRO A 349 -26.35 3.55 1.15
CA PRO A 349 -25.01 4.15 1.26
C PRO A 349 -24.87 5.07 2.47
N GLY A 350 -25.87 5.93 2.73
CA GLY A 350 -25.87 6.85 3.87
C GLY A 350 -25.86 6.12 5.21
N THR A 351 -26.62 5.03 5.31
CA THR A 351 -26.71 4.21 6.53
C THR A 351 -25.39 3.49 6.83
N LEU A 352 -24.72 2.96 5.81
CA LEU A 352 -23.41 2.31 5.95
C LEU A 352 -22.30 3.31 6.31
N LEU A 353 -22.40 4.57 5.85
CA LEU A 353 -21.45 5.62 6.24
C LEU A 353 -21.50 5.92 7.75
N GLU A 354 -22.68 5.88 8.37
CA GLU A 354 -22.82 6.06 9.83
C GLU A 354 -22.26 4.86 10.62
N ALA A 355 -22.22 3.67 10.01
CA ALA A 355 -21.68 2.45 10.62
C ALA A 355 -20.14 2.34 10.57
N GLN A 356 -19.45 3.30 9.94
CA GLN A 356 -17.99 3.26 9.77
C GLN A 356 -17.21 3.24 11.07
N ASP A 357 -17.66 3.98 12.08
CA ASP A 357 -16.96 4.09 13.36
C ASP A 357 -17.03 2.77 14.15
N TYR A 358 -18.18 2.09 14.10
CA TYR A 358 -18.33 0.75 14.63
C TYR A 358 -17.43 -0.25 13.89
N ALA A 359 -17.48 -0.25 12.55
CA ALA A 359 -16.64 -1.13 11.73
C ALA A 359 -15.14 -0.91 11.99
N ARG A 360 -14.70 0.33 12.24
CA ARG A 360 -13.31 0.63 12.60
C ARG A 360 -12.95 0.07 13.99
N GLY A 361 -13.87 0.13 14.96
CA GLY A 361 -13.62 -0.32 16.32
C GLY A 361 -13.59 -1.85 16.48
N VAL A 362 -14.37 -2.57 15.67
CA VAL A 362 -14.49 -4.04 15.77
C VAL A 362 -13.38 -4.77 15.03
N ILE A 363 -12.97 -4.25 13.86
CA ILE A 363 -11.95 -4.92 13.05
C ILE A 363 -10.58 -4.35 13.40
N ASP A 364 -9.86 -5.02 14.28
CA ASP A 364 -8.43 -4.78 14.51
C ASP A 364 -7.58 -5.31 13.33
N LEU A 365 -7.79 -4.71 12.15
CA LEU A 365 -7.17 -5.10 10.89
C LEU A 365 -5.64 -5.06 10.97
N GLU A 366 -5.10 -4.08 11.69
CA GLU A 366 -3.65 -3.93 11.85
C GLU A 366 -3.05 -5.16 12.52
N HIS A 367 -3.58 -5.60 13.66
CA HIS A 367 -3.05 -6.79 14.34
C HIS A 367 -3.27 -8.07 13.53
N VAL A 368 -4.43 -8.22 12.90
CA VAL A 368 -4.73 -9.39 12.06
C VAL A 368 -3.72 -9.52 10.91
N ILE A 369 -3.49 -8.43 10.18
CA ILE A 369 -2.54 -8.42 9.07
C ILE A 369 -1.13 -8.67 9.59
N ALA A 370 -0.74 -8.06 10.71
CA ALA A 370 0.57 -8.26 11.31
C ALA A 370 0.81 -9.73 11.72
N ASP A 371 -0.16 -10.37 12.36
CA ASP A 371 -0.07 -11.77 12.78
C ASP A 371 0.06 -12.71 11.59
N LYS A 372 -0.76 -12.53 10.55
CA LYS A 372 -0.70 -13.33 9.31
C LYS A 372 0.63 -13.14 8.59
N MET A 373 1.13 -11.91 8.51
CA MET A 373 2.44 -11.61 7.94
C MET A 373 3.59 -12.26 8.73
N ASN A 374 3.46 -12.37 10.06
CA ASN A 374 4.44 -13.04 10.90
C ASN A 374 4.44 -14.56 10.72
N GLN A 375 3.32 -15.15 10.29
CA GLN A 375 3.22 -16.58 9.98
C GLN A 375 3.89 -16.98 8.65
N LEU A 376 4.17 -16.01 7.76
CA LEU A 376 4.81 -16.29 6.48
C LEU A 376 6.23 -16.87 6.64
N THR A 377 6.66 -17.71 5.70
CA THR A 377 8.08 -18.11 5.62
C THR A 377 8.94 -16.94 5.15
N ASN A 378 10.27 -17.03 5.34
CA ASN A 378 11.17 -15.99 4.83
C ASN A 378 11.11 -15.88 3.29
N GLU A 379 10.87 -16.99 2.60
CA GLU A 379 10.72 -17.02 1.13
C GLU A 379 9.42 -16.34 0.68
N GLN A 380 8.31 -16.61 1.38
CA GLN A 380 7.04 -15.92 1.14
C GLN A 380 7.17 -14.42 1.43
N TYR A 381 7.85 -14.04 2.51
CA TYR A 381 8.08 -12.63 2.82
C TYR A 381 8.98 -11.93 1.78
N GLU A 382 10.05 -12.59 1.31
CA GLU A 382 10.89 -12.05 0.23
C GLU A 382 10.11 -11.96 -1.08
N SER A 383 9.29 -12.96 -1.42
CA SER A 383 8.51 -12.96 -2.67
C SER A 383 7.49 -11.82 -2.72
N ILE A 384 7.06 -11.31 -1.55
CA ILE A 384 6.22 -10.10 -1.46
C ILE A 384 7.02 -8.86 -1.88
N MET A 385 8.22 -8.69 -1.32
CA MET A 385 8.98 -7.43 -1.45
C MET A 385 9.86 -7.38 -2.69
N ARG A 386 10.46 -8.51 -3.10
CA ARG A 386 11.47 -8.55 -4.16
C ARG A 386 10.98 -8.16 -5.56
N PRO A 387 9.80 -8.57 -6.04
CA PRO A 387 9.34 -8.25 -7.39
C PRO A 387 9.28 -6.74 -7.67
N ILE A 388 9.08 -5.94 -6.62
CA ILE A 388 8.97 -4.48 -6.69
C ILE A 388 10.32 -3.83 -7.04
N PHE A 389 11.43 -4.45 -6.61
CA PHE A 389 12.78 -3.93 -6.83
C PHE A 389 13.50 -4.63 -7.98
N LYS A 390 13.31 -5.95 -8.13
CA LYS A 390 14.08 -6.81 -9.04
C LYS A 390 14.13 -6.33 -10.48
N ASP A 391 13.00 -5.88 -11.01
CA ASP A 391 12.89 -5.51 -12.42
C ASP A 391 13.67 -4.23 -12.78
N ASP A 392 14.06 -3.43 -11.79
CA ASP A 392 14.77 -2.18 -11.99
C ASP A 392 16.12 -2.11 -11.26
N GLU A 393 16.53 -3.21 -10.61
CA GLU A 393 17.90 -3.38 -10.12
C GLU A 393 18.94 -2.99 -11.19
N PRO A 394 18.83 -3.40 -12.48
CA PRO A 394 19.82 -3.02 -13.49
C PRO A 394 19.84 -1.52 -13.79
N LEU A 395 18.67 -0.87 -13.79
CA LEU A 395 18.58 0.57 -14.02
C LEU A 395 19.23 1.35 -12.88
N MET A 396 18.97 0.93 -11.64
CA MET A 396 19.54 1.59 -10.47
C MET A 396 21.06 1.42 -10.41
N ILE A 397 21.58 0.21 -10.68
CA ILE A 397 23.03 -0.05 -10.76
C ILE A 397 23.67 0.77 -11.89
N ALA A 398 23.03 0.87 -13.05
CA ALA A 398 23.54 1.65 -14.18
C ALA A 398 23.60 3.15 -13.87
N VAL A 399 22.55 3.70 -13.26
CA VAL A 399 22.51 5.10 -12.83
C VAL A 399 23.58 5.37 -11.78
N GLY A 400 23.76 4.46 -10.81
CA GLY A 400 24.83 4.54 -9.81
C GLY A 400 26.23 4.54 -10.42
N ALA A 401 26.49 3.68 -11.40
CA ALA A 401 27.75 3.64 -12.12
C ALA A 401 28.02 4.95 -12.89
N ILE A 402 27.03 5.47 -13.60
CA ILE A 402 27.14 6.74 -14.34
C ILE A 402 27.40 7.91 -13.38
N LEU A 403 26.62 8.02 -12.30
CA LEU A 403 26.82 9.06 -11.29
C LEU A 403 28.19 8.94 -10.63
N GLY A 404 28.63 7.72 -10.31
CA GLY A 404 29.96 7.46 -9.76
C GLY A 404 31.08 7.92 -10.71
N GLY A 405 30.95 7.63 -12.01
CA GLY A 405 31.90 8.09 -13.02
C GLY A 405 31.92 9.62 -13.16
N LEU A 406 30.76 10.26 -13.19
CA LEU A 406 30.64 11.73 -13.24
C LEU A 406 31.26 12.40 -12.02
N VAL A 407 31.04 11.85 -10.82
CA VAL A 407 31.66 12.39 -9.61
C VAL A 407 33.17 12.16 -9.62
N GLY A 408 33.64 11.01 -10.11
CA GLY A 408 35.07 10.74 -10.30
C GLY A 408 35.72 11.76 -11.24
N GLU A 409 35.05 12.12 -12.34
CA GLU A 409 35.50 13.16 -13.27
C GLU A 409 35.58 14.54 -12.60
N ILE A 410 34.56 14.92 -11.83
CA ILE A 410 34.56 16.17 -11.07
C ILE A 410 35.72 16.19 -10.05
N GLN A 411 36.00 15.06 -9.40
CA GLN A 411 37.13 14.96 -8.45
C GLN A 411 38.47 15.22 -9.12
N VAL A 412 38.70 14.69 -10.33
CA VAL A 412 39.93 14.97 -11.10
C VAL A 412 40.06 16.45 -11.39
N GLN A 413 38.99 17.08 -11.90
CA GLN A 413 39.01 18.50 -12.25
C GLN A 413 39.29 19.40 -11.06
N ILE A 414 38.75 19.05 -9.88
CA ILE A 414 39.03 19.76 -8.63
C ILE A 414 40.50 19.57 -8.24
N ILE A 415 41.02 18.35 -8.27
CA ILE A 415 42.41 18.07 -7.90
C ILE A 415 43.38 18.76 -8.85
N ASP A 416 43.16 18.69 -10.16
CA ASP A 416 43.98 19.36 -11.17
C ASP A 416 43.96 20.90 -11.05
N HIS A 417 42.89 21.47 -10.49
CA HIS A 417 42.77 22.91 -10.24
C HIS A 417 43.48 23.35 -8.94
N PHE A 418 43.45 22.52 -7.89
CA PHE A 418 44.03 22.83 -6.57
C PHE A 418 45.43 22.27 -6.33
N ALA A 419 45.90 21.32 -7.14
CA ALA A 419 47.25 20.73 -7.06
C ALA A 419 48.27 21.44 -7.96
N ARG A 420 47.87 22.54 -8.63
CA ARG A 420 48.77 23.52 -9.27
C ARG A 420 49.12 24.62 -8.27
#